data_AF-A0A2G1MC44-F1
#
_entry.id   AF-A0A2G1MC44-F1
#
_cell.length_a   1.000
_cell.length_b   1.000
_cell.length_c   1.000
_cell.angle_alpha   90.00
_cell.angle_beta   90.00
_cell.angle_gamma   90.00
#
_symmetry.space_group_name_H-M   'P 1'
#
loop_
_entity.id
_entity.type
_entity.pdbx_description
1 polymer ?
#
loop_
_entity_poly.entity_id
_entity_poly.type
_entity_poly.pdbx_seq_one_letter_code
_entity_poly.pdbx_strand_id
1 'polypeptide(L)'
;MGLDMGFVKRRAQTEIAYLRNHSQFANSFFELDLPPSEDDSTDFQIEDWMVEAVACQWDTDDTEVARAEAALSEAEFERICWSHEYDHDTSELRAAYRRILERLHEAVTASDPVVCYWSA
;
A
#
# COMPACT_ATOMS: atom_id res chain seq x y z
N MET A 1 -7.25 -4.45 17.83
CA MET A 1 -6.75 -5.43 16.84
C MET A 1 -6.20 -4.61 15.72
N GLY A 2 -5.00 -4.95 15.28
CA GLY A 2 -4.24 -4.13 14.37
C GLY A 2 -3.97 -4.95 13.12
N LEU A 3 -4.13 -4.34 11.94
CA LEU A 3 -4.03 -5.05 10.68
C LEU A 3 -2.69 -4.71 10.03
N ASP A 4 -1.83 -5.71 9.99
CA ASP A 4 -0.56 -5.67 9.30
C ASP A 4 -0.76 -6.16 7.86
N MET A 5 -0.19 -5.46 6.89
CA MET A 5 -0.37 -5.70 5.46
C MET A 5 0.97 -5.63 4.75
N GLY A 6 1.26 -6.57 3.86
CA GLY A 6 2.47 -6.56 3.07
C GLY A 6 2.23 -6.90 1.61
N PHE A 7 3.04 -6.31 0.74
CA PHE A 7 2.96 -6.45 -0.71
C PHE A 7 4.24 -7.05 -1.24
N VAL A 8 4.12 -8.16 -1.98
CA VAL A 8 5.29 -8.91 -2.48
C VAL A 8 5.12 -9.31 -3.93
N LYS A 9 6.22 -9.32 -4.69
CA LYS A 9 6.27 -9.98 -6.00
C LYS A 9 6.31 -11.50 -5.78
N ARG A 10 5.27 -12.22 -6.22
CA ARG A 10 5.04 -13.64 -5.89
C ARG A 10 6.20 -14.55 -6.27
N ARG A 11 6.80 -14.39 -7.46
CA ARG A 11 7.91 -15.27 -7.88
C ARG A 11 9.26 -14.82 -7.31
N ALA A 12 9.53 -13.51 -7.32
CA ALA A 12 10.77 -12.97 -6.79
C ALA A 12 10.87 -12.94 -5.26
N GLN A 13 9.75 -13.10 -4.54
CA GLN A 13 9.67 -13.00 -3.07
C GLN A 13 10.30 -11.68 -2.55
N THR A 14 10.19 -10.63 -3.35
CA THR A 14 10.71 -9.30 -3.04
C THR A 14 9.58 -8.46 -2.48
N GLU A 15 9.76 -7.93 -1.28
CA GLU A 15 8.83 -7.01 -0.65
C GLU A 15 8.86 -5.64 -1.35
N ILE A 16 7.67 -5.14 -1.67
CA ILE A 16 7.45 -3.82 -2.27
C ILE A 16 7.22 -2.81 -1.16
N ALA A 17 6.35 -3.16 -0.20
CA ALA A 17 6.03 -2.38 0.98
C ALA A 17 5.42 -3.27 2.06
N TYR A 18 5.59 -2.84 3.31
CA TYR A 18 4.92 -3.39 4.49
C TYR A 18 4.28 -2.24 5.25
N LEU A 19 3.12 -2.48 5.86
CA LEU A 19 2.36 -1.53 6.65
C LEU A 19 1.92 -2.17 7.94
N ARG A 20 2.32 -1.60 9.07
CA ARG A 20 1.97 -2.07 10.40
C ARG A 20 0.80 -1.28 10.99
N ASN A 21 -0.37 -1.88 11.11
CA ASN A 21 -1.58 -1.22 11.66
C ASN A 21 -2.06 0.02 10.89
N HIS A 22 -1.95 0.02 9.56
CA HIS A 22 -2.50 1.08 8.70
C HIS A 22 -3.90 0.71 8.22
N SER A 23 -4.84 0.68 9.17
CA SER A 23 -6.19 0.16 8.93
C SER A 23 -6.95 0.93 7.86
N GLN A 24 -6.77 2.25 7.76
CA GLN A 24 -7.48 3.06 6.77
C GLN A 24 -7.02 2.73 5.35
N PHE A 25 -5.71 2.62 5.15
CA PHE A 25 -5.17 2.27 3.83
C PHE A 25 -5.52 0.82 3.45
N ALA A 26 -5.45 -0.10 4.41
CA ALA A 26 -5.84 -1.48 4.20
C ALA A 26 -7.30 -1.63 3.77
N ASN A 27 -8.22 -0.91 4.44
CA ASN A 27 -9.64 -0.94 4.12
C ASN A 27 -9.93 -0.44 2.71
N SER A 28 -9.15 0.50 2.17
CA SER A 28 -9.30 0.93 0.77
C SER A 28 -9.18 -0.19 -0.24
N PHE A 29 -8.38 -1.22 0.05
CA PHE A 29 -8.31 -2.43 -0.78
C PHE A 29 -9.47 -3.40 -0.48
N PHE A 30 -9.80 -3.62 0.79
CA PHE A 30 -10.85 -4.56 1.18
C PHE A 30 -12.27 -4.12 0.79
N GLU A 31 -12.49 -2.82 0.61
CA GLU A 31 -13.75 -2.27 0.11
C GLU A 31 -13.93 -2.45 -1.40
N LEU A 32 -12.89 -2.88 -2.13
CA LEU A 32 -13.00 -3.25 -3.53
C LEU A 32 -13.65 -4.64 -3.66
N ASP A 33 -14.25 -4.89 -4.83
CA ASP A 33 -14.74 -6.24 -5.19
C ASP A 33 -13.53 -7.13 -5.51
N LEU A 34 -12.88 -7.62 -4.45
CA LEU A 34 -11.63 -8.36 -4.54
C LEU A 34 -11.83 -9.66 -5.34
N PRO A 35 -10.94 -9.97 -6.29
CA PRO A 35 -11.00 -11.24 -6.99
C PRO A 35 -10.83 -12.39 -5.97
N PRO A 36 -11.54 -13.51 -6.16
CA PRO A 36 -11.42 -14.66 -5.27
C PRO A 36 -9.99 -15.18 -5.28
N SER A 37 -9.46 -15.53 -4.11
CA SER A 37 -8.15 -16.17 -4.01
C SER A 37 -8.19 -17.56 -4.67
N GLU A 38 -7.17 -17.89 -5.47
CA GLU A 38 -7.07 -19.23 -6.08
C GLU A 38 -6.64 -20.31 -5.06
N ASP A 39 -6.05 -19.88 -3.94
CA ASP A 39 -5.61 -20.71 -2.82
C ASP A 39 -6.49 -20.40 -1.59
N ASP A 40 -6.65 -21.35 -0.64
CA ASP A 40 -7.34 -21.15 0.65
C ASP A 40 -6.69 -20.05 1.56
N SER A 41 -5.81 -19.24 1.00
CA SER A 41 -5.20 -18.06 1.62
C SER A 41 -6.17 -16.89 1.64
N THR A 42 -6.10 -16.07 2.69
CA THR A 42 -6.75 -14.76 2.75
C THR A 42 -6.05 -13.70 1.88
N ASP A 43 -4.95 -14.08 1.24
CA ASP A 43 -4.15 -13.22 0.36
C ASP A 43 -4.88 -12.98 -0.96
N PHE A 44 -4.68 -11.80 -1.55
CA PHE A 44 -5.25 -11.46 -2.85
C PHE A 44 -4.22 -10.88 -3.80
N GLN A 45 -4.41 -11.13 -5.10
CA GLN A 45 -3.57 -10.58 -6.14
C GLN A 45 -3.89 -9.09 -6.34
N ILE A 46 -2.86 -8.25 -6.37
CA ILE A 46 -3.01 -6.84 -6.70
C ILE A 46 -2.98 -6.70 -8.23
N GLU A 47 -4.06 -6.12 -8.75
CA GLU A 47 -4.18 -5.76 -10.16
C GLU A 47 -4.05 -4.24 -10.34
N ASP A 48 -3.69 -3.82 -11.56
CA ASP A 48 -3.48 -2.42 -11.91
C ASP A 48 -4.69 -1.53 -11.59
N TRP A 49 -5.90 -1.99 -11.95
CA TRP A 49 -7.14 -1.26 -11.66
C TRP A 49 -7.40 -1.07 -10.15
N MET A 50 -6.90 -1.98 -9.31
CA MET A 50 -7.04 -1.85 -7.85
C MET A 50 -6.13 -0.74 -7.34
N VAL A 51 -4.90 -0.70 -7.84
CA VAL A 51 -3.95 0.37 -7.51
C VAL A 51 -4.51 1.71 -7.97
N GLU A 52 -5.08 1.79 -9.17
CA GLU A 52 -5.75 3.00 -9.66
C GLU A 52 -6.96 3.39 -8.81
N ALA A 53 -7.82 2.44 -8.43
CA ALA A 53 -8.99 2.70 -7.61
C ALA A 53 -8.63 3.22 -6.21
N VAL A 54 -7.65 2.58 -5.56
CA VAL A 54 -7.14 3.04 -4.26
C VAL A 54 -6.41 4.38 -4.43
N ALA A 55 -5.63 4.55 -5.49
CA ALA A 55 -5.02 5.83 -5.80
C ALA A 55 -6.08 6.92 -5.90
N CYS A 56 -7.16 6.75 -6.65
CA CYS A 56 -8.24 7.75 -6.71
C CYS A 56 -8.91 8.07 -5.36
N GLN A 57 -8.97 7.13 -4.41
CA GLN A 57 -9.50 7.39 -3.06
C GLN A 57 -8.55 8.26 -2.23
N TRP A 58 -7.25 8.06 -2.40
CA TRP A 58 -6.19 8.77 -1.69
C TRP A 58 -5.63 9.97 -2.48
N ASP A 59 -6.02 10.09 -3.75
CA ASP A 59 -5.64 11.13 -4.70
C ASP A 59 -6.28 12.43 -4.24
N THR A 60 -5.51 13.12 -3.42
CA THR A 60 -5.68 14.54 -3.22
C THR A 60 -4.58 15.14 -4.08
N ASP A 61 -4.99 15.75 -5.20
CA ASP A 61 -4.15 16.52 -6.12
C ASP A 61 -3.65 17.80 -5.39
N ASP A 62 -2.95 17.56 -4.29
CA ASP A 62 -2.55 18.48 -3.26
C ASP A 62 -1.04 18.67 -3.40
N THR A 63 -0.67 19.87 -3.82
CA THR A 63 0.73 20.24 -4.01
C THR A 63 1.53 20.05 -2.71
N GLU A 64 0.89 20.10 -1.54
CA GLU A 64 1.54 19.84 -0.26
C GLU A 64 1.91 18.36 -0.07
N VAL A 65 1.03 17.43 -0.46
CA VAL A 65 1.31 15.99 -0.40
C VAL A 65 2.44 15.60 -1.35
N ALA A 66 2.43 16.12 -2.58
CA ALA A 66 3.51 15.88 -3.54
C ALA A 66 4.87 16.42 -3.05
N ARG A 67 4.88 17.58 -2.39
CA ARG A 67 6.10 18.12 -1.76
C ARG A 67 6.55 17.29 -0.57
N ALA A 68 5.61 16.86 0.28
CA ALA A 68 5.92 16.02 1.43
C ALA A 68 6.50 14.68 0.98
N GLU A 69 5.93 14.05 -0.05
CA GLU A 69 6.48 12.85 -0.67
C GLU A 69 7.87 13.08 -1.25
N ALA A 70 8.09 14.16 -2.01
CA ALA A 70 9.42 14.45 -2.56
C ALA A 70 10.49 14.70 -1.48
N ALA A 71 10.08 15.21 -0.32
CA ALA A 71 10.96 15.44 0.84
C ALA A 71 11.13 14.20 1.73
N LEU A 72 10.26 13.19 1.61
CA LEU A 72 10.22 12.03 2.48
C LEU A 72 11.43 11.11 2.22
N SER A 73 12.35 11.01 3.18
CA SER A 73 13.49 10.09 3.06
C SER A 73 13.04 8.62 3.16
N GLU A 74 13.88 7.68 2.71
CA GLU A 74 13.56 6.24 2.85
C GLU A 74 13.43 5.83 4.33
N ALA A 75 14.28 6.38 5.20
CA ALA A 75 14.22 6.07 6.63
C ALA A 75 12.93 6.59 7.29
N GLU A 76 12.43 7.75 6.88
CA GLU A 76 11.15 8.28 7.37
C GLU A 76 9.96 7.52 6.78
N PHE A 77 10.03 7.14 5.50
CA PHE A 77 9.06 6.27 4.88
C PHE A 77 8.93 4.94 5.63
N GLU A 78 10.06 4.26 5.87
CA GLU A 78 10.10 3.03 6.67
C GLU A 78 9.56 3.26 8.09
N ARG A 79 9.95 4.36 8.75
CA ARG A 79 9.41 4.70 10.07
C ARG A 79 7.89 4.82 10.04
N ILE A 80 7.33 5.45 9.01
CA ILE A 80 5.88 5.59 8.85
C ILE A 80 5.23 4.22 8.70
N CYS A 81 5.73 3.41 7.77
CA CYS A 81 5.26 2.07 7.48
C CYS A 81 5.30 1.10 8.66
N TRP A 82 6.26 1.25 9.58
CA TRP A 82 6.49 0.32 10.69
C TRP A 82 5.84 0.73 12.02
N SER A 83 5.17 1.89 12.08
CA SER A 83 4.45 2.34 13.27
C SER A 83 2.97 2.53 12.99
N HIS A 84 2.19 2.83 14.03
CA HIS A 84 0.75 2.92 13.85
C HIS A 84 0.39 4.16 13.03
N GLU A 85 -0.63 4.08 12.16
CA GLU A 85 -1.09 5.26 11.41
C GLU A 85 -1.48 6.44 12.31
N TYR A 86 -1.93 6.22 13.56
CA TYR A 86 -2.28 7.28 14.51
C TYR A 86 -1.07 8.00 15.13
N ASP A 87 0.15 7.53 14.88
CA ASP A 87 1.39 8.16 15.34
C ASP A 87 1.88 9.26 14.38
N HIS A 88 1.22 9.45 13.24
CA HIS A 88 1.62 10.40 12.19
C HIS A 88 0.48 11.32 11.77
N ASP A 89 0.87 12.47 11.22
CA ASP A 89 -0.10 13.40 10.65
C ASP A 89 -0.61 12.90 9.30
N THR A 90 -1.84 13.31 8.95
CA THR A 90 -2.49 12.88 7.69
C THR A 90 -1.66 13.20 6.44
N SER A 91 -0.91 14.30 6.43
CA SER A 91 -0.04 14.68 5.30
C SER A 91 1.15 13.73 5.14
N GLU A 92 1.75 13.26 6.25
CA GLU A 92 2.82 12.26 6.24
C GLU A 92 2.31 10.91 5.75
N LEU A 93 1.15 10.47 6.27
CA LEU A 93 0.50 9.22 5.84
C LEU A 93 0.19 9.24 4.35
N ARG A 94 -0.42 10.32 3.85
CA ARG A 94 -0.76 10.46 2.42
C ARG A 94 0.48 10.42 1.54
N ALA A 95 1.57 11.07 1.94
CA ALA A 95 2.83 11.03 1.22
C ALA A 95 3.41 9.60 1.16
N ALA A 96 3.37 8.86 2.27
CA ALA A 96 3.83 7.47 2.32
C ALA A 96 2.93 6.54 1.48
N TYR A 97 1.61 6.68 1.58
CA TYR A 97 0.64 5.87 0.83
C TYR A 97 0.73 6.11 -0.67
N ARG A 98 0.93 7.36 -1.10
CA ARG A 98 1.17 7.71 -2.49
C ARG A 98 2.40 6.99 -3.04
N ARG A 99 3.52 7.02 -2.31
CA ARG A 99 4.74 6.29 -2.68
C ARG A 99 4.52 4.79 -2.77
N ILE A 100 3.72 4.20 -1.87
CA ILE A 100 3.37 2.77 -1.93
C ILE A 100 2.58 2.47 -3.20
N LEU A 101 1.58 3.29 -3.53
CA LEU A 101 0.76 3.13 -4.72
C LEU A 101 1.60 3.28 -6.00
N GLU A 102 2.54 4.22 -6.06
CA GLU A 102 3.48 4.36 -7.16
C GLU A 102 4.36 3.10 -7.31
N ARG A 103 4.93 2.59 -6.21
CA ARG A 103 5.71 1.34 -6.21
C ARG A 103 4.88 0.13 -6.63
N LEU A 104 3.62 0.07 -6.21
CA LEU A 104 2.69 -0.99 -6.59
C LEU A 104 2.35 -0.92 -8.08
N HIS A 105 2.07 0.27 -8.61
CA HIS A 105 1.79 0.48 -10.03
C HIS A 105 2.99 0.05 -10.90
N GLU A 106 4.21 0.43 -10.53
CA GLU A 106 5.42 -0.05 -11.20
C GLU A 106 5.61 -1.57 -11.09
N ALA A 107 5.18 -2.17 -9.98
CA ALA A 107 5.32 -3.61 -9.77
C ALA A 107 4.28 -4.44 -10.54
N VAL A 108 3.02 -4.01 -10.60
CA VAL A 108 1.95 -4.73 -11.32
C VAL A 108 2.08 -4.63 -12.83
N THR A 109 2.72 -3.57 -13.33
CA THR A 109 3.08 -3.44 -14.74
C THR A 109 4.26 -4.35 -15.14
N ALA A 110 5.02 -4.85 -14.17
CA ALA A 110 6.05 -5.87 -14.40
C ALA A 110 5.42 -7.27 -14.58
N SER A 111 6.12 -8.17 -15.27
CA SER A 111 5.62 -9.53 -15.59
C SER A 111 5.48 -10.48 -14.37
N ASP A 112 5.62 -9.97 -13.15
CA ASP A 112 5.66 -10.76 -11.92
C ASP A 112 4.46 -10.39 -11.02
N PRO A 113 3.53 -11.33 -10.74
CA PRO A 113 2.31 -11.02 -10.00
C PRO A 113 2.60 -10.43 -8.63
N VAL A 114 1.87 -9.39 -8.25
CA VAL A 114 1.93 -8.80 -6.91
C VAL A 114 0.85 -9.41 -6.04
N VAL A 115 1.20 -9.84 -4.83
CA VAL A 115 0.28 -10.40 -3.85
C VAL A 115 0.30 -9.53 -2.61
N CYS A 116 -0.90 -9.26 -2.08
CA CYS A 116 -1.10 -8.66 -0.78
C CYS A 116 -1.42 -9.76 0.24
N TYR A 117 -0.60 -9.85 1.29
CA TYR A 117 -0.85 -10.68 2.45
C TYR A 117 -1.19 -9.79 3.65
N TRP A 118 -1.94 -10.33 4.61
CA TRP A 118 -2.33 -9.57 5.79
C TRP A 118 -2.52 -10.46 7.02
N SER A 119 -2.37 -9.86 8.21
CA SER A 119 -2.59 -10.51 9.51
C SER A 119 -3.23 -9.55 10.51
N ALA A 120 -4.14 -10.06 11.34
CA ALA A 120 -4.92 -9.29 12.32
C ALA A 120 -4.51 -9.52 13.79
#